data_AF-A0A7Z0IU38-F1
#
_entry.id   AF-A0A7Z0IU38-F1
#
_cell.length_a   1.000
_cell.length_b   1.000
_cell.length_c   1.000
_cell.angle_alpha   90.00
_cell.angle_beta   90.00
_cell.angle_gamma   90.00
#
_symmetry.space_group_name_H-M   'P 1'
#
loop_
_entity.id
_entity.type
_entity.pdbx_description
1 polymer ?
#
loop_
_entity_poly.entity_id
_entity_poly.type
_entity_poly.pdbx_seq_one_letter_code
_entity_poly.pdbx_strand_id
1 'polypeptide(L)'
;MSYFVLVAWLVQVAVGVFLMTGWFRHGRAHPRVVITHVVLSAIGLGTWVTYVLTDQVLYAWAALVMITIGNAFGDNMLLRRTRRLGGSHLSMVNTYKLALRSIFNGRLPFRVGFHALFAGVVYFSTLAVCIAATVA
;
A
#
# COMPACT_ATOMS: atom_id res chain seq x y z
N MET A 1 18.27 9.86 -1.65
CA MET A 1 16.90 9.48 -2.09
C MET A 1 16.36 8.27 -1.33
N SER A 2 17.15 7.23 -1.11
CA SER A 2 16.75 6.02 -0.37
C SER A 2 16.20 6.28 1.05
N TYR A 3 16.79 7.21 1.81
CA TYR A 3 16.28 7.61 3.14
C TYR A 3 14.91 8.29 3.10
N PHE A 4 14.61 9.10 2.08
CA PHE A 4 13.28 9.70 1.91
C PHE A 4 12.23 8.60 1.68
N VAL A 5 12.56 7.64 0.81
CA VAL A 5 11.70 6.48 0.54
C VAL A 5 11.52 5.63 1.80
N LEU A 6 12.58 5.45 2.61
CA LEU A 6 12.49 4.76 3.89
C LEU A 6 11.52 5.45 4.86
N VAL A 7 11.59 6.78 5.00
CA VAL A 7 10.63 7.54 5.81
C VAL A 7 9.20 7.35 5.29
N ALA A 8 9.00 7.38 3.96
CA ALA A 8 7.70 7.14 3.35
C ALA A 8 7.17 5.72 3.65
N TRP A 9 8.03 4.69 3.58
CA TRP A 9 7.69 3.34 3.99
C TRP A 9 7.27 3.27 5.47
N LEU A 10 8.02 3.91 6.37
CA LEU A 10 7.70 3.94 7.80
C LEU A 10 6.34 4.57 8.07
N VAL A 11 6.06 5.72 7.45
CA VAL A 11 4.74 6.38 7.55
C VAL A 11 3.63 5.47 7.03
N GLN A 12 3.84 4.83 5.88
CA GLN A 12 2.84 3.96 5.26
C GLN A 12 2.54 2.72 6.11
N VAL A 13 3.57 2.06 6.64
CA VAL A 13 3.43 0.91 7.54
C VAL A 13 2.78 1.32 8.85
N ALA A 14 3.17 2.45 9.45
CA ALA A 14 2.57 2.94 10.70
C ALA A 14 1.06 3.19 10.55
N VAL A 15 0.66 3.86 9.45
CA VAL A 15 -0.77 4.08 9.16
C VAL A 15 -1.50 2.76 8.87
N GLY A 16 -0.88 1.83 8.14
CA GLY A 16 -1.44 0.51 7.86
C GLY A 16 -1.70 -0.30 9.13
N VAL A 17 -0.72 -0.36 10.04
CA VAL A 17 -0.85 -1.00 11.36
C VAL A 17 -1.92 -0.32 12.19
N PHE A 18 -1.95 1.02 12.21
CA PHE A 18 -3.00 1.76 12.90
C PHE A 18 -4.40 1.40 12.37
N LEU A 19 -4.59 1.34 11.05
CA LEU A 19 -5.84 0.91 10.43
C LEU A 19 -6.19 -0.54 10.79
N MET A 20 -5.20 -1.43 10.86
CA MET A 20 -5.38 -2.82 11.29
C MET A 20 -5.90 -2.92 12.72
N THR A 21 -5.38 -2.13 13.67
CA THR A 21 -5.89 -2.12 15.06
C THR A 21 -7.37 -1.72 15.12
N GLY A 22 -7.76 -0.69 14.37
CA GLY A 22 -9.16 -0.29 14.26
C GLY A 22 -10.02 -1.37 13.60
N TRP A 23 -9.49 -2.07 12.61
CA TRP A 23 -10.18 -3.15 11.91
C TRP A 23 -10.46 -4.36 12.83
N PHE A 24 -9.49 -4.77 13.65
CA PHE A 24 -9.68 -5.83 14.66
C PHE A 24 -10.68 -5.45 15.75
N ARG A 25 -10.65 -4.19 16.22
CA ARG A 25 -11.60 -3.69 17.23
C ARG A 25 -13.07 -3.76 16.80
N HIS A 26 -13.35 -3.75 15.49
CA HIS A 26 -14.72 -3.77 14.96
C HIS A 26 -15.15 -5.15 14.43
N GLY A 27 -14.42 -6.24 14.74
CA GLY A 27 -14.84 -7.62 14.47
C GLY A 27 -15.11 -7.93 12.99
N ARG A 28 -14.43 -7.26 12.05
CA ARG A 28 -14.75 -7.35 10.63
C ARG A 28 -14.25 -8.66 9.99
N ALA A 29 -15.05 -9.21 9.07
CA ALA A 29 -14.73 -10.44 8.33
C ALA A 29 -13.52 -10.28 7.38
N HIS A 30 -12.77 -11.39 7.20
CA HIS A 30 -11.55 -11.58 6.37
C HIS A 30 -10.18 -11.18 6.96
N PRO A 31 -9.78 -11.73 8.13
CA PRO A 31 -8.49 -11.42 8.77
C PRO A 31 -7.28 -11.78 7.93
N ARG A 32 -7.38 -12.86 7.15
CA ARG A 32 -6.26 -13.33 6.33
C ARG A 32 -5.79 -12.27 5.33
N VAL A 33 -6.70 -11.60 4.62
CA VAL A 33 -6.33 -10.59 3.59
C VAL A 33 -5.62 -9.40 4.22
N VAL A 34 -6.13 -8.90 5.35
CA VAL A 34 -5.53 -7.75 6.06
C VAL A 34 -4.16 -8.12 6.64
N ILE A 35 -4.07 -9.29 7.28
CA ILE A 35 -2.82 -9.78 7.86
C ILE A 35 -1.78 -9.99 6.75
N THR A 36 -2.15 -10.66 5.65
CA THR A 36 -1.24 -10.87 4.51
C THR A 36 -0.76 -9.54 3.93
N HIS A 37 -1.64 -8.56 3.76
CA HIS A 37 -1.27 -7.23 3.31
C HIS A 37 -0.23 -6.58 4.24
N VAL A 38 -0.51 -6.55 5.55
CA VAL A 38 0.38 -5.92 6.55
C VAL A 38 1.71 -6.65 6.66
N VAL A 39 1.72 -7.98 6.65
CA VAL A 39 2.94 -8.80 6.71
C VAL A 39 3.82 -8.55 5.48
N LEU A 40 3.25 -8.52 4.28
CA LEU A 40 3.99 -8.21 3.05
C LEU A 40 4.58 -6.79 3.10
N SER A 41 3.82 -5.81 3.60
CA SER A 41 4.34 -4.45 3.78
C SER A 41 5.48 -4.39 4.81
N ALA A 42 5.39 -5.16 5.91
CA ALA A 42 6.45 -5.22 6.92
C ALA A 42 7.72 -5.89 6.36
N ILE A 43 7.59 -6.99 5.61
CA ILE A 43 8.70 -7.66 4.93
C ILE A 43 9.32 -6.72 3.88
N GLY A 44 8.50 -6.02 3.10
CA GLY A 44 8.98 -5.04 2.13
C GLY A 44 9.77 -3.91 2.77
N LEU A 45 9.29 -3.34 3.88
CA LEU A 45 10.02 -2.34 4.67
C LEU A 45 11.35 -2.92 5.19
N GLY A 46 11.34 -4.12 5.78
CA GLY A 46 12.56 -4.76 6.27
C GLY A 46 13.58 -4.96 5.15
N THR A 47 13.11 -5.36 3.97
CA THR A 47 13.95 -5.55 2.77
C THR A 47 14.50 -4.21 2.28
N TRP A 48 13.70 -3.14 2.30
CA TRP A 48 14.16 -1.78 1.98
C TRP A 48 15.23 -1.28 2.96
N VAL A 49 15.06 -1.56 4.26
CA VAL A 49 16.09 -1.26 5.27
C VAL A 49 17.38 -2.00 4.95
N THR A 50 17.32 -3.29 4.59
CA THR A 50 18.51 -4.05 4.17
C THR A 50 19.18 -3.41 2.96
N TYR A 51 18.41 -2.94 1.96
CA TYR A 51 18.97 -2.18 0.84
C TYR A 51 19.72 -0.92 1.33
N VAL A 52 19.10 -0.10 2.18
CA VAL A 52 19.73 1.13 2.71
C VAL A 52 21.03 0.84 3.48
N LEU A 53 21.11 -0.31 4.15
CA LEU A 53 22.29 -0.68 4.96
C LEU A 53 23.42 -1.34 4.16
N THR A 54 23.10 -1.97 3.03
CA THR A 54 24.07 -2.79 2.28
C THR A 54 24.38 -2.24 0.89
N ASP A 55 23.60 -1.27 0.42
CA ASP A 55 23.59 -0.73 -0.94
C ASP A 55 23.42 -1.78 -2.06
N GLN A 56 23.00 -2.99 -1.71
CA GLN A 56 22.76 -4.08 -2.66
C GLN A 56 21.41 -3.90 -3.36
N VAL A 57 21.43 -3.49 -4.64
CA VAL A 57 20.23 -3.14 -5.43
C VAL A 57 19.19 -4.26 -5.53
N LEU A 58 19.60 -5.53 -5.41
CA LEU A 58 18.68 -6.67 -5.39
C LEU A 58 17.63 -6.56 -4.26
N TYR A 59 18.00 -6.02 -3.09
CA TYR A 59 17.05 -5.80 -2.00
C TYR A 59 16.04 -4.69 -2.32
N ALA A 60 16.44 -3.66 -3.07
CA ALA A 60 15.50 -2.62 -3.52
C ALA A 60 14.42 -3.21 -4.45
N TRP A 61 14.84 -4.03 -5.42
CA TRP A 61 13.92 -4.74 -6.31
C TRP A 61 13.03 -5.73 -5.57
N ALA A 62 13.59 -6.49 -4.61
CA ALA A 62 12.80 -7.41 -3.78
C ALA A 62 11.75 -6.65 -2.95
N ALA A 63 12.09 -5.50 -2.36
CA ALA A 63 11.14 -4.64 -1.66
C ALA A 63 10.04 -4.12 -2.60
N LEU A 64 10.39 -3.75 -3.84
CA LEU A 64 9.43 -3.34 -4.86
C LEU A 64 8.45 -4.47 -5.22
N VAL A 65 8.94 -5.70 -5.36
CA VAL A 65 8.08 -6.88 -5.57
C VAL A 65 7.12 -7.07 -4.39
N MET A 66 7.61 -6.95 -3.16
CA MET A 66 6.78 -7.10 -1.95
C MET A 66 5.69 -6.03 -1.86
N ILE A 67 5.98 -4.75 -2.12
CA ILE A 67 4.95 -3.70 -2.15
C ILE A 67 3.97 -3.88 -3.31
N THR A 68 4.41 -4.42 -4.45
CA THR A 68 3.53 -4.71 -5.58
C THR A 68 2.46 -5.75 -5.19
N ILE A 69 2.91 -6.87 -4.60
CA ILE A 69 2.02 -7.92 -4.13
C ILE A 69 1.13 -7.40 -2.98
N GLY A 70 1.72 -6.68 -2.02
CA GLY A 70 1.00 -6.05 -0.92
C GLY A 70 -0.11 -5.10 -1.40
N ASN A 71 0.19 -4.23 -2.37
CA ASN A 71 -0.77 -3.30 -2.95
C ASN A 71 -1.93 -4.03 -3.65
N ALA A 72 -1.67 -5.16 -4.31
CA ALA A 72 -2.76 -5.96 -4.90
C ALA A 72 -3.78 -6.42 -3.85
N PHE A 73 -3.34 -6.79 -2.63
CA PHE A 73 -4.27 -7.09 -1.53
C PHE A 73 -5.01 -5.84 -1.03
N GLY A 74 -4.31 -4.71 -0.89
CA GLY A 74 -4.90 -3.42 -0.49
C GLY A 74 -5.96 -2.93 -1.48
N ASP A 75 -5.67 -3.01 -2.78
CA ASP A 75 -6.58 -2.64 -3.86
C ASP A 75 -7.80 -3.56 -3.87
N ASN A 76 -7.61 -4.87 -3.71
CA ASN A 76 -8.73 -5.79 -3.58
C ASN A 76 -9.67 -5.39 -2.43
N MET A 77 -9.14 -4.97 -1.28
CA MET A 77 -9.95 -4.47 -0.16
C MET A 77 -10.68 -3.18 -0.52
N LEU A 78 -9.99 -2.20 -1.12
CA LEU A 78 -10.56 -0.91 -1.51
C LEU A 78 -11.65 -1.07 -2.58
N LEU A 79 -11.39 -1.86 -3.61
CA LEU A 79 -12.32 -2.13 -4.70
C LEU A 79 -13.53 -2.93 -4.23
N ARG A 80 -13.35 -3.94 -3.37
CA ARG A 80 -14.48 -4.66 -2.75
C ARG A 80 -15.38 -3.71 -1.96
N ARG A 81 -14.79 -2.81 -1.16
CA ARG A 81 -15.55 -1.79 -0.43
C ARG A 81 -16.27 -0.83 -1.39
N THR A 82 -15.59 -0.41 -2.45
CA THR A 82 -16.13 0.52 -3.44
C THR A 82 -17.31 -0.07 -4.21
N ARG A 83 -17.24 -1.36 -4.57
CA ARG A 83 -18.38 -2.08 -5.20
C ARG A 83 -19.60 -2.18 -4.28
N ARG A 84 -19.41 -2.23 -2.95
CA ARG A 84 -20.54 -2.14 -2.01
C ARG A 84 -21.18 -0.73 -1.98
N LEU A 85 -20.47 0.31 -2.43
CA LEU A 85 -20.99 1.68 -2.51
C LEU A 85 -21.67 2.01 -3.84
N GLY A 86 -21.25 1.38 -4.95
CA GLY A 86 -21.71 1.72 -6.30
C GLY A 86 -22.34 0.57 -7.10
N GLY A 87 -22.42 -0.63 -6.53
CA GLY A 87 -22.92 -1.84 -7.20
C GLY A 87 -21.82 -2.78 -7.69
N SER A 88 -22.10 -4.09 -7.69
CA SER A 88 -21.17 -5.15 -8.10
C SER A 88 -20.94 -5.26 -9.61
N HIS A 89 -21.82 -4.66 -10.42
CA HIS A 89 -21.79 -4.69 -11.88
C HIS A 89 -20.74 -3.77 -12.51
N LEU A 90 -20.07 -2.93 -11.71
CA LEU A 90 -19.10 -1.97 -12.21
C LEU A 90 -17.86 -2.67 -12.80
N SER A 91 -17.45 -2.24 -14.00
CA SER A 91 -16.16 -2.61 -14.58
C SER A 91 -14.99 -2.21 -13.67
N MET A 92 -13.81 -2.81 -13.86
CA MET A 92 -12.64 -2.50 -13.03
C MET A 92 -12.26 -1.01 -13.09
N VAL A 93 -12.20 -0.43 -14.29
CA VAL A 93 -11.90 1.00 -14.49
C VAL A 93 -12.92 1.89 -13.78
N ASN A 94 -14.22 1.58 -13.90
CA ASN A 94 -15.27 2.35 -13.24
C ASN A 94 -15.22 2.19 -11.71
N THR A 95 -14.81 1.03 -11.21
CA THR A 95 -14.60 0.81 -9.78
C THR A 95 -13.44 1.67 -9.26
N TYR A 96 -12.31 1.75 -9.97
CA TYR A 96 -11.20 2.63 -9.60
C TYR A 96 -11.60 4.12 -9.65
N LYS A 97 -12.29 4.56 -10.71
CA LYS A 97 -12.81 5.93 -10.81
C LYS A 97 -13.73 6.26 -9.63
N LEU A 98 -14.63 5.34 -9.27
CA LEU A 98 -15.52 5.51 -8.12
C LEU A 98 -14.75 5.51 -6.79
N ALA A 99 -13.71 4.68 -6.64
CA ALA A 99 -12.89 4.63 -5.44
C ALA A 99 -12.20 5.98 -5.23
N LEU A 100 -11.56 6.50 -6.28
CA LEU A 100 -10.90 7.80 -6.26
C LEU A 100 -11.88 8.94 -5.93
N ARG A 101 -13.04 8.99 -6.61
CA ARG A 101 -14.12 9.94 -6.27
C ARG A 101 -14.62 9.79 -4.84
N SER A 102 -14.70 8.56 -4.32
CA SER A 102 -15.15 8.31 -2.95
C SER A 102 -14.15 8.80 -1.90
N ILE A 103 -12.86 8.83 -2.21
CA ILE A 103 -11.84 9.46 -1.36
C ILE A 103 -12.07 10.98 -1.32
N PHE A 104 -12.17 11.62 -2.48
CA PHE A 104 -12.31 13.08 -2.56
C PHE A 104 -13.67 13.60 -2.08
N ASN A 105 -14.74 12.82 -2.25
CA ASN A 105 -16.08 13.16 -1.77
C ASN A 105 -16.30 12.80 -0.28
N GLY A 106 -15.26 12.39 0.45
CA GLY A 106 -15.36 12.07 1.89
C GLY A 106 -16.20 10.83 2.23
N ARG A 107 -16.50 9.97 1.24
CA ARG A 107 -17.26 8.72 1.46
C ARG A 107 -16.41 7.62 2.09
N LEU A 108 -15.10 7.82 2.17
CA LEU A 108 -14.14 6.95 2.86
C LEU A 108 -13.53 7.69 4.07
N PRO A 109 -13.27 6.98 5.19
CA PRO A 109 -12.56 7.57 6.31
C PRO A 109 -11.23 8.17 5.85
N PHE A 110 -10.92 9.37 6.30
CA PHE A 110 -9.72 10.12 5.90
C PHE A 110 -8.45 9.26 5.91
N ARG A 111 -8.23 8.51 7.00
CA ARG A 111 -7.05 7.63 7.16
C ARG A 111 -6.93 6.56 6.06
N VAL A 112 -8.05 6.01 5.60
CA VAL A 112 -8.08 5.03 4.51
C VAL A 112 -7.74 5.70 3.18
N GLY A 113 -8.32 6.87 2.92
CA GLY A 113 -8.02 7.66 1.73
C GLY A 113 -6.57 8.08 1.65
N PHE A 114 -6.02 8.60 2.76
CA PHE A 114 -4.60 8.93 2.90
C PHE A 114 -3.73 7.72 2.62
N HIS A 115 -3.97 6.59 3.31
CA HIS A 115 -3.17 5.38 3.14
C HIS A 115 -3.18 4.85 1.70
N ALA A 116 -4.33 4.89 1.03
CA ALA A 116 -4.46 4.44 -0.36
C ALA A 116 -3.73 5.37 -1.35
N LEU A 117 -3.85 6.70 -1.21
CA LEU A 117 -3.15 7.65 -2.08
C LEU A 117 -1.64 7.66 -1.82
N PHE A 118 -1.24 7.62 -0.55
CA PHE A 118 0.16 7.63 -0.14
C PHE A 118 0.88 6.34 -0.54
N ALA A 119 0.17 5.21 -0.67
CA ALA A 119 0.72 3.98 -1.25
C ALA A 119 1.32 4.22 -2.65
N GLY A 120 0.68 5.06 -3.46
CA GLY A 120 1.20 5.44 -4.78
C GLY A 120 2.54 6.19 -4.68
N VAL A 121 2.66 7.12 -3.73
CA VAL A 121 3.90 7.86 -3.48
C VAL A 121 5.03 6.91 -3.09
N VAL A 122 4.80 6.00 -2.13
CA VAL A 122 5.79 5.01 -1.72
C VAL A 122 6.19 4.10 -2.88
N TYR A 123 5.21 3.61 -3.64
CA TYR A 123 5.44 2.70 -4.76
C TYR A 123 6.31 3.34 -5.86
N PHE A 124 5.89 4.50 -6.37
CA PHE A 124 6.60 5.14 -7.49
C PHE A 124 7.97 5.68 -7.08
N SER A 125 8.13 6.15 -5.83
CA SER A 125 9.44 6.57 -5.34
C SER A 125 10.38 5.37 -5.11
N THR A 126 9.87 4.23 -4.63
CA THR A 126 10.62 2.96 -4.56
C THR A 126 11.09 2.55 -5.95
N LEU A 127 10.18 2.52 -6.94
CA LEU A 127 10.51 2.20 -8.32
C LEU A 127 11.57 3.14 -8.91
N ALA A 128 11.44 4.45 -8.68
CA ALA A 128 12.39 5.44 -9.16
C ALA A 128 13.80 5.18 -8.60
N VAL A 129 13.91 4.86 -7.30
CA VAL A 129 15.19 4.50 -6.68
C VAL A 129 15.72 3.17 -7.23
N CYS A 130 14.88 2.14 -7.44
CA CYS A 130 15.32 0.88 -8.05
C CYS A 130 15.94 1.12 -9.42
N ILE A 131 15.28 1.90 -10.28
CA ILE A 131 15.78 2.23 -11.62
C ILE A 131 17.10 3.01 -11.50
N ALA A 132 17.12 4.08 -10.71
CA ALA A 132 18.30 4.92 -10.56
C ALA A 132 19.52 4.16 -10.01
N ALA A 133 19.33 3.30 -9.01
CA ALA A 133 20.39 2.49 -8.42
C ALA A 133 20.87 1.35 -9.33
N THR A 134 20.10 0.97 -10.35
CA THR A 134 20.50 -0.06 -11.32
C THR A 134 21.41 0.51 -12.42
N VAL A 135 21.27 1.81 -12.72
CA VAL A 135 21.99 2.48 -13.82
C VAL A 135 23.11 3.42 -13.35
N ALA A 136 23.27 3.59 -12.03
CA ALA A 136 24.34 4.37 -11.41
C ALA A 136 25.61 3.52 -11.25
#